data_AF-A0A820XUB1-F1
#
_entry.id   AF-A0A820XUB1-F1
#
_cell.length_a   1.000
_cell.length_b   1.000
_cell.length_c   1.000
_cell.angle_alpha   90.00
_cell.angle_beta   90.00
_cell.angle_gamma   90.00
#
_symmetry.space_group_name_H-M   'P 1'
#
loop_
_entity.id
_entity.type
_entity.pdbx_description
1 polymer ?
#
loop_
_entity_poly.entity_id
_entity_poly.type
_entity_poly.pdbx_seq_one_letter_code
_entity_poly.pdbx_strand_id
1 'polypeptide(L)'
;MGFSLTLSLVDCTSSVTFLPFLDRYEPIYINAYFLGEALSSLFPALLGIAQGVGQTSCIKNETGQLVEYNSPPRFSVKAYFLALSVIMLASLLSFITLCLTRMGRKKDTKSNDSSNLKDARPVVELSTVEKTNIDLDIIENIDAMETECQMTRDEFWFSEHGIYLFLCFWTSILIIGATPSIQSFSLYPYSIEVYHHTIIACQFAYPLMSFLGVLVPSLRSRHIYILTVIGTGLFAYTFMAAKLSPCSPLVDQFTGRLLISFSWVLKYCVLYFIRVLLGNYFRRKSGHRGLFWFGVLTQIGSLIGAVVIYLLTDHLHLFRERKICVSYSC
;
A
#
# COMPACT_ATOMS: atom_id res chain seq x y z
N MET A 1 -0.49 24.08 -0.24
CA MET A 1 0.40 22.90 -0.41
C MET A 1 0.89 22.32 0.93
N GLY A 2 1.30 23.13 1.92
CA GLY A 2 1.84 22.60 3.19
C GLY A 2 0.93 21.64 3.97
N PHE A 3 -0.37 21.96 4.11
CA PHE A 3 -1.31 21.15 4.90
C PHE A 3 -1.53 19.73 4.35
N SER A 4 -1.67 19.57 3.03
CA SER A 4 -1.82 18.25 2.40
C SER A 4 -0.56 17.40 2.55
N LEU A 5 0.62 18.02 2.46
CA LEU A 5 1.89 17.34 2.65
C LEU A 5 2.05 16.86 4.10
N THR A 6 1.74 17.70 5.09
CA THR A 6 1.78 17.29 6.51
C THR A 6 0.80 16.17 6.82
N LEU A 7 -0.42 16.20 6.26
CA LEU A 7 -1.39 15.12 6.42
C LEU A 7 -0.91 13.82 5.78
N SER A 8 -0.34 13.88 4.57
CA SER A 8 0.20 12.69 3.90
C SER A 8 1.38 12.08 4.66
N LEU A 9 2.25 12.91 5.26
CA LEU A 9 3.35 12.46 6.12
C LEU A 9 2.83 11.75 7.37
N VAL A 10 1.82 12.33 8.03
CA VAL A 10 1.18 11.73 9.20
C VAL A 10 0.53 10.39 8.83
N ASP A 11 -0.17 10.31 7.70
CA ASP A 11 -0.84 9.08 7.25
C ASP A 11 0.17 7.97 6.87
N CYS A 12 1.23 8.33 6.14
CA CYS A 12 2.31 7.40 5.80
C CYS A 12 3.04 6.89 7.05
N THR A 13 3.34 7.79 8.00
CA THR A 13 4.04 7.46 9.26
C THR A 13 3.15 6.59 10.15
N SER A 14 1.86 6.89 10.23
CA SER A 14 0.88 6.09 10.97
C SER A 14 0.90 4.64 10.51
N SER A 15 0.82 4.41 9.19
CA SER A 15 0.88 3.06 8.62
C SER A 15 2.17 2.31 8.99
N VAL A 16 3.32 2.98 8.95
CA VAL A 16 4.62 2.37 9.33
C VAL A 16 4.67 2.00 10.81
N THR A 17 4.08 2.80 11.69
CA THR A 17 4.10 2.54 13.15
C THR A 17 3.04 1.53 13.59
N PHE A 18 1.94 1.40 12.85
CA PHE A 18 0.84 0.49 13.21
C PHE A 18 1.20 -0.97 13.03
N LEU A 19 1.87 -1.32 11.94
CA LEU A 19 2.33 -2.69 11.67
C LEU A 19 3.15 -3.27 12.85
N PRO A 20 4.26 -2.64 13.29
CA PRO A 20 5.06 -3.15 14.41
C PRO A 20 4.28 -3.22 15.73
N PHE A 21 3.32 -2.31 15.96
CA PHE A 21 2.43 -2.38 17.13
C PHE A 21 1.56 -3.66 17.12
N LEU A 22 1.04 -4.05 15.95
CA LEU A 22 0.17 -5.22 15.77
C LEU A 22 0.90 -6.57 15.90
N ASP A 23 2.24 -6.62 15.85
CA ASP A 23 2.97 -7.87 16.09
C ASP A 23 2.80 -8.41 17.53
N ARG A 24 2.47 -7.52 18.48
CA ARG A 24 2.13 -7.88 19.87
C ARG A 24 0.80 -8.63 19.99
N TYR A 25 -0.01 -8.62 18.94
CA TYR A 25 -1.34 -9.24 18.88
C TYR A 25 -1.33 -10.48 17.96
N GLU A 26 -2.41 -11.26 18.02
CA GLU A 26 -2.56 -12.49 17.23
C GLU A 26 -2.50 -12.30 15.69
N PRO A 27 -2.20 -13.37 14.92
CA PRO A 27 -2.21 -13.39 13.44
C PRO A 27 -3.39 -12.67 12.79
N ILE A 28 -4.57 -12.84 13.38
CA ILE A 28 -5.83 -12.34 12.86
C ILE A 28 -5.87 -10.80 12.74
N TYR A 29 -5.19 -10.07 13.62
CA TYR A 29 -5.24 -8.60 13.65
C TYR A 29 -4.45 -7.93 12.51
N ILE A 30 -3.41 -8.55 11.97
CA ILE A 30 -2.68 -8.00 10.80
C ILE A 30 -3.49 -8.19 9.52
N ASN A 31 -4.15 -9.34 9.38
CA ASN A 31 -5.07 -9.57 8.27
C ASN A 31 -6.27 -8.62 8.34
N ALA A 32 -6.79 -8.35 9.54
CA ALA A 32 -7.82 -7.34 9.76
C ALA A 32 -7.33 -5.92 9.43
N TYR A 33 -6.06 -5.59 9.73
CA TYR A 33 -5.44 -4.32 9.31
C TYR A 33 -5.39 -4.18 7.79
N PHE A 34 -4.91 -5.19 7.05
CA PHE A 34 -4.90 -5.14 5.57
C PHE A 34 -6.30 -5.09 4.97
N LEU A 35 -7.28 -5.73 5.61
CA LEU A 35 -8.69 -5.59 5.24
C LEU A 35 -9.20 -4.15 5.50
N GLY A 36 -8.85 -3.56 6.65
CA GLY A 36 -9.20 -2.18 6.99
C GLY A 36 -8.57 -1.15 6.04
N GLU A 37 -7.30 -1.31 5.70
CA GLU A 37 -6.60 -0.50 4.68
C GLU A 37 -7.34 -0.58 3.34
N ALA A 38 -7.76 -1.79 2.94
CA ALA A 38 -8.50 -2.00 1.70
C ALA A 38 -9.91 -1.40 1.71
N LEU A 39 -10.60 -1.45 2.86
CA LEU A 39 -11.92 -0.84 3.02
C LEU A 39 -11.85 0.69 3.03
N SER A 40 -10.73 1.27 3.47
CA SER A 40 -10.52 2.72 3.53
C SER A 40 -10.59 3.38 2.15
N SER A 41 -10.21 2.69 1.07
CA SER A 41 -10.42 3.18 -0.31
C SER A 41 -11.76 2.78 -0.92
N LEU A 42 -12.33 1.63 -0.51
CA LEU A 42 -13.58 1.12 -1.04
C LEU A 42 -14.79 1.96 -0.61
N PHE A 43 -14.90 2.33 0.67
CA PHE A 43 -16.05 3.09 1.17
C PHE A 43 -16.20 4.47 0.50
N PRO A 44 -15.15 5.31 0.40
CA PRO A 44 -15.20 6.55 -0.37
C PRO A 44 -15.62 6.34 -1.82
N ALA A 45 -15.12 5.28 -2.48
CA ALA A 45 -15.48 4.95 -3.85
C ALA A 45 -16.98 4.62 -3.97
N LEU A 46 -17.52 3.78 -3.08
CA LEU A 46 -18.95 3.43 -3.05
C LEU A 46 -19.84 4.65 -2.80
N LEU A 47 -19.44 5.53 -1.87
CA LEU A 47 -20.14 6.78 -1.62
C LEU A 47 -20.09 7.72 -2.84
N GLY A 48 -18.96 7.80 -3.54
CA GLY A 48 -18.81 8.59 -4.76
C GLY A 48 -19.70 8.09 -5.90
N ILE A 49 -19.82 6.75 -6.06
CA ILE A 49 -20.74 6.13 -7.02
C ILE A 49 -22.19 6.43 -6.65
N ALA A 50 -22.56 6.26 -5.37
CA ALA A 50 -23.90 6.58 -4.89
C ALA A 50 -24.24 8.06 -5.11
N GLN A 51 -23.24 8.93 -5.00
CA GLN A 51 -23.37 10.36 -5.28
C GLN A 51 -23.52 10.65 -6.77
N GLY A 52 -23.07 9.74 -7.65
CA GLY A 52 -23.07 9.93 -9.10
C GLY A 52 -22.01 10.92 -9.59
N VAL A 53 -20.94 11.15 -8.81
CA VAL A 53 -19.88 12.09 -9.17
C VAL A 53 -19.03 11.51 -10.29
N GLY A 54 -18.72 12.34 -11.28
CA GLY A 54 -17.81 12.01 -12.38
C GLY A 54 -18.50 11.60 -13.68
N GLN A 55 -19.84 11.52 -13.74
CA GLN A 55 -20.55 11.31 -15.01
C GLN A 55 -20.48 12.57 -15.87
N THR A 56 -19.54 12.61 -16.81
CA THR A 56 -19.41 13.69 -17.79
C THR A 56 -20.04 13.25 -19.12
N SER A 57 -20.94 14.09 -19.63
CA SER A 57 -21.67 13.86 -20.88
C SER A 57 -21.34 14.97 -21.86
N CYS A 58 -21.24 14.65 -23.14
CA CYS A 58 -21.04 15.65 -24.19
C CYS A 58 -22.40 16.16 -24.69
N ILE A 59 -22.77 17.39 -24.35
CA ILE A 59 -23.98 18.04 -24.88
C ILE A 59 -23.59 19.00 -26.01
N LYS A 60 -24.44 19.13 -27.02
CA LYS A 60 -24.26 20.14 -28.07
C LYS A 60 -24.75 21.48 -27.53
N ASN A 61 -23.90 22.49 -27.57
CA ASN A 61 -24.27 23.86 -27.27
C ASN A 61 -25.10 24.46 -28.42
N GLU A 62 -25.70 25.64 -28.21
CA GLU A 62 -26.52 26.35 -29.21
C GLU A 62 -25.76 26.62 -30.54
N THR A 63 -24.44 26.69 -30.48
CA THR A 63 -23.53 26.85 -31.63
C THR A 63 -23.13 25.54 -32.32
N GLY A 64 -23.66 24.39 -31.87
CA GLY A 64 -23.36 23.05 -32.41
C GLY A 64 -22.05 22.44 -31.91
N GLN A 65 -21.28 23.13 -31.06
CA GLN A 65 -20.07 22.60 -30.43
C GLN A 65 -20.40 21.63 -29.29
N LEU A 66 -19.67 20.52 -29.19
CA LEU A 66 -19.79 19.58 -28.07
C LEU A 66 -19.05 20.14 -26.86
N VAL A 67 -19.78 20.34 -25.76
CA VAL A 67 -19.25 20.86 -24.49
C VAL A 67 -19.41 19.79 -23.43
N GLU A 68 -18.42 19.69 -22.54
CA GLU A 68 -18.45 18.82 -21.38
C GLU A 68 -19.51 19.30 -20.39
N TYR A 69 -20.49 18.45 -20.11
CA TYR A 69 -21.54 18.67 -19.11
C TYR A 69 -21.38 17.68 -17.98
N ASN A 70 -21.10 18.20 -16.79
CA ASN A 70 -20.95 17.42 -15.58
C ASN A 70 -22.29 17.32 -14.88
N SER A 71 -22.81 16.09 -14.77
CA SER A 71 -24.08 15.85 -14.08
C SER A 71 -23.98 16.30 -12.62
N PRO A 72 -24.98 17.01 -12.08
CA PRO A 72 -24.96 17.42 -10.69
C PRO A 72 -25.01 16.19 -9.76
N PRO A 73 -24.33 16.23 -8.61
CA PRO A 73 -24.32 15.12 -7.67
C PRO A 73 -25.73 14.90 -7.10
N ARG A 74 -26.11 13.62 -6.91
CA ARG A 74 -27.41 13.21 -6.36
C ARG A 74 -27.64 13.68 -4.92
N PHE A 75 -26.56 13.91 -4.17
CA PHE A 75 -26.62 14.44 -2.81
C PHE A 75 -25.44 15.39 -2.54
N SER A 76 -25.61 16.24 -1.51
CA SER A 76 -24.64 17.29 -1.19
C SER A 76 -23.28 16.74 -0.76
N VAL A 77 -22.22 17.41 -1.19
CA VAL A 77 -20.83 17.14 -0.77
C VAL A 77 -20.67 17.13 0.76
N LYS A 78 -21.50 17.90 1.49
CA LYS A 78 -21.51 17.87 2.97
C LYS A 78 -21.87 16.49 3.52
N ALA A 79 -22.86 15.83 2.94
CA ALA A 79 -23.27 14.49 3.38
C ALA A 79 -22.20 13.43 3.07
N TYR A 80 -21.48 13.59 1.95
CA TYR A 80 -20.32 12.74 1.62
C TYR A 80 -19.25 12.81 2.72
N PHE A 81 -18.81 14.02 3.07
CA PHE A 81 -17.78 14.19 4.11
C PHE A 81 -18.27 13.79 5.51
N LEU A 82 -19.56 13.99 5.82
CA LEU A 82 -20.14 13.54 7.08
C LEU A 82 -20.13 12.00 7.18
N ALA A 83 -20.46 11.30 6.10
CA ALA A 83 -20.39 9.84 6.05
C ALA A 83 -18.96 9.33 6.28
N LEU A 84 -17.96 9.94 5.63
CA LEU A 84 -16.55 9.61 5.87
C LEU A 84 -16.12 9.88 7.32
N SER A 85 -16.58 10.99 7.91
CA SER A 85 -16.30 11.33 9.31
C SER A 85 -16.84 10.27 10.27
N VAL A 86 -18.06 9.76 10.04
CA VAL A 86 -18.64 8.69 10.86
C VAL A 86 -17.81 7.40 10.77
N ILE A 87 -17.33 7.02 9.59
CA ILE A 87 -16.48 5.84 9.40
C ILE A 87 -15.14 6.02 10.14
N MET A 88 -14.53 7.20 10.03
CA MET A 88 -13.28 7.52 10.74
C MET A 88 -13.48 7.50 12.26
N LEU A 89 -14.57 8.06 12.78
CA LEU A 89 -14.90 8.01 14.21
C LEU A 89 -15.11 6.57 14.70
N ALA A 90 -15.81 5.74 13.92
CA ALA A 90 -15.98 4.32 14.26
C ALA A 90 -14.63 3.58 14.32
N SER A 91 -13.72 3.86 13.38
CA SER A 91 -12.36 3.28 13.39
C SER A 91 -11.55 3.73 14.61
N LEU A 92 -11.68 5.00 15.00
CA LEU A 92 -11.03 5.56 16.18
C LEU A 92 -11.56 4.92 17.47
N LEU A 93 -12.88 4.78 17.60
CA LEU A 93 -13.49 4.11 18.75
C LEU A 93 -13.02 2.66 18.84
N SER A 94 -12.99 1.93 17.72
CA SER A 94 -12.49 0.55 17.67
C SER A 94 -11.03 0.45 18.13
N PHE A 95 -10.16 1.36 17.67
CA PHE A 95 -8.76 1.40 18.08
C PHE A 95 -8.59 1.74 19.58
N ILE A 96 -9.36 2.69 20.11
CA ILE A 96 -9.37 3.02 21.54
C ILE A 96 -9.79 1.78 22.34
N THR A 97 -10.85 1.09 21.93
CA THR A 97 -11.28 -0.15 22.59
C THR A 97 -10.18 -1.20 22.58
N LEU A 98 -9.49 -1.42 21.46
CA LEU A 98 -8.37 -2.37 21.36
C LEU A 98 -7.21 -2.01 22.31
N CYS A 99 -6.92 -0.72 22.48
CA CYS A 99 -5.90 -0.23 23.42
C CYS A 99 -6.31 -0.44 24.89
N LEU A 100 -7.57 -0.14 25.22
CA LEU A 100 -8.09 -0.21 26.59
C LEU A 100 -8.29 -1.64 27.07
N THR A 101 -8.85 -2.52 26.23
CA THR A 101 -9.19 -3.89 26.66
C THR A 101 -7.97 -4.81 26.74
N ARG A 102 -6.82 -4.45 26.14
CA ARG A 102 -5.62 -5.32 25.99
C ARG A 102 -5.94 -6.75 25.50
N MET A 103 -7.12 -6.96 24.92
CA MET A 103 -7.62 -8.26 24.46
C MET A 103 -6.82 -8.71 23.23
N GLY A 104 -6.42 -9.98 23.20
CA GLY A 104 -5.70 -10.56 22.06
C GLY A 104 -4.20 -10.23 22.00
N ARG A 105 -3.61 -9.65 23.06
CA ARG A 105 -2.14 -9.66 23.23
C ARG A 105 -1.70 -11.12 23.27
N LYS A 106 -0.65 -11.46 22.53
CA LYS A 106 0.02 -12.75 22.69
C LYS A 106 0.36 -12.89 24.17
N LYS A 107 -0.07 -13.99 24.81
CA LYS A 107 0.49 -14.36 26.11
C LYS A 107 1.96 -14.61 25.83
N ASP A 108 2.84 -13.88 26.52
CA ASP A 108 4.27 -14.17 26.46
C ASP A 108 4.42 -15.63 26.89
N THR A 109 4.66 -16.51 25.93
CA THR A 109 5.21 -17.84 26.23
C THR A 109 6.59 -17.54 26.78
N LYS A 110 6.67 -17.31 28.08
CA LYS A 110 7.88 -17.61 28.84
C LYS A 110 8.23 -19.03 28.43
N SER A 111 9.30 -19.16 27.67
CA SER A 111 10.08 -20.38 27.60
C SER A 111 10.32 -20.81 29.05
N ASN A 112 9.51 -21.76 29.52
CA ASN A 112 9.97 -22.73 30.48
C ASN A 112 10.95 -23.61 29.71
N ASP A 113 12.18 -23.12 29.55
CA ASP A 113 13.34 -23.95 29.28
C ASP A 113 14.31 -23.79 30.45
N SER A 114 13.78 -24.11 31.62
CA SER A 114 14.52 -24.34 32.85
C SER A 114 14.53 -25.85 33.13
N SER A 115 15.18 -26.60 32.25
CA SER A 115 15.82 -27.87 32.63
C SER A 115 16.83 -28.27 31.55
N ASN A 116 18.08 -27.84 31.75
CA ASN A 116 19.32 -28.63 31.59
C ASN A 116 20.50 -27.69 31.25
N LEU A 117 21.05 -27.02 32.26
CA LEU A 117 22.42 -26.52 32.21
C LEU A 117 23.14 -26.89 33.51
N LYS A 118 23.62 -28.14 33.57
CA LYS A 118 24.83 -28.46 34.32
C LYS A 118 26.00 -28.26 33.35
N ASP A 119 26.72 -27.17 33.47
CA ASP A 119 28.16 -27.21 33.78
C ASP A 119 28.79 -25.81 33.82
N ALA A 120 29.33 -25.51 35.00
CA ALA A 120 30.49 -24.69 35.33
C ALA A 120 30.90 -23.50 34.42
N ARG A 121 30.72 -22.28 34.94
CA ARG A 121 31.83 -21.34 35.29
C ARG A 121 31.30 -20.11 36.06
N PRO A 122 32.15 -19.44 36.86
CA PRO A 122 31.79 -18.98 38.20
C PRO A 122 31.11 -17.61 38.21
N VAL A 123 30.13 -17.52 39.11
CA VAL A 123 29.50 -16.29 39.59
C VAL A 123 30.55 -15.52 40.39
N VAL A 124 30.95 -14.36 39.89
CA VAL A 124 31.51 -13.31 40.76
C VAL A 124 30.32 -12.61 41.37
N GLU A 125 29.99 -12.98 42.61
CA GLU A 125 29.18 -12.16 43.50
C GLU A 125 29.89 -10.82 43.69
N LEU A 126 29.19 -9.71 43.42
CA LEU A 126 29.54 -8.43 44.02
C LEU A 126 28.29 -7.84 44.67
N SER A 127 28.19 -8.10 45.97
CA SER A 127 27.35 -7.40 46.91
C SER A 127 27.70 -5.90 46.91
N THR A 128 26.67 -5.06 46.99
CA THR A 128 26.69 -3.73 47.64
C THR A 128 27.96 -2.88 47.45
N VAL A 129 27.99 -2.03 46.42
CA VAL A 129 28.84 -0.84 46.40
C VAL A 129 28.00 0.37 45.97
N GLU A 130 27.70 1.19 46.98
CA GLU A 130 27.79 2.65 47.01
C GLU A 130 27.82 3.42 45.68
N LYS A 131 26.94 4.45 45.61
CA LYS A 131 26.92 5.48 44.57
C LYS A 131 28.30 6.12 44.41
N THR A 132 29.02 5.74 43.37
CA THR A 132 30.17 6.50 42.88
C THR A 132 30.23 6.38 41.36
N ASN A 133 30.64 7.48 40.73
CA ASN A 133 30.52 7.79 39.29
C ASN A 133 30.87 6.59 38.40
N ILE A 134 29.85 6.04 37.74
CA ILE A 134 30.03 5.10 36.64
C ILE A 134 30.57 5.93 35.48
N ASP A 135 31.81 5.66 35.06
CA ASP A 135 32.48 6.34 33.96
C ASP A 135 31.61 6.29 32.69
N LEU A 136 31.32 7.48 32.15
CA LEU A 136 30.62 7.68 30.88
C LEU A 136 31.26 6.87 29.73
N ASP A 137 32.58 6.63 29.80
CA ASP A 137 33.34 5.87 28.81
C ASP A 137 32.92 4.39 28.72
N ILE A 138 32.46 3.77 29.82
CA ILE A 138 32.03 2.34 29.78
C ILE A 138 30.66 2.23 29.11
N ILE A 139 29.75 3.18 29.36
CA ILE A 139 28.43 3.23 28.72
C ILE A 139 28.58 3.53 27.23
N GLU A 140 29.46 4.46 26.86
CA GLU A 140 29.73 4.81 25.45
C GLU A 140 30.35 3.64 24.68
N ASN A 141 31.24 2.86 25.31
CA ASN A 141 31.82 1.66 24.71
C ASN A 141 30.81 0.49 24.58
N ILE A 142 29.87 0.37 25.52
CA ILE A 142 28.77 -0.61 25.42
C ILE A 142 27.79 -0.18 24.33
N ASP A 143 27.40 1.09 24.26
CA ASP A 143 26.52 1.63 23.20
C ASP A 143 27.19 1.54 21.82
N ALA A 144 28.49 1.82 21.70
CA ALA A 144 29.23 1.66 20.46
C ALA A 144 29.31 0.18 20.01
N MET A 145 29.57 -0.74 20.95
CA MET A 145 29.63 -2.17 20.67
C MET A 145 28.24 -2.77 20.38
N GLU A 146 27.19 -2.27 21.04
CA GLU A 146 25.80 -2.64 20.77
C GLU A 146 25.38 -2.11 19.39
N THR A 147 25.76 -0.89 19.04
CA THR A 147 25.51 -0.27 17.72
C THR A 147 26.24 -0.99 16.58
N GLU A 148 27.51 -1.37 16.76
CA GLU A 148 28.26 -2.17 15.77
C GLU A 148 27.70 -3.59 15.62
N CYS A 149 27.27 -4.23 16.73
CA CYS A 149 26.63 -5.54 16.72
C CYS A 149 25.20 -5.50 16.15
N GLN A 150 24.50 -4.37 16.28
CA GLN A 150 23.21 -4.12 15.63
C GLN A 150 23.39 -3.87 14.13
N MET A 151 24.36 -3.05 13.72
CA MET A 151 24.66 -2.80 12.31
C MET A 151 25.02 -4.08 11.57
N THR A 152 25.93 -4.91 12.11
CA THR A 152 26.31 -6.19 11.49
C THR A 152 25.17 -7.21 11.46
N ARG A 153 24.30 -7.21 12.49
CA ARG A 153 23.09 -8.05 12.53
C ARG A 153 22.03 -7.59 11.54
N ASP A 154 21.89 -6.28 11.34
CA ASP A 154 20.97 -5.71 10.38
C ASP A 154 21.48 -5.96 8.94
N GLU A 155 22.78 -5.79 8.66
CA GLU A 155 23.39 -6.14 7.37
C GLU A 155 23.19 -7.63 7.01
N PHE A 156 23.38 -8.54 7.97
CA PHE A 156 23.14 -9.97 7.76
C PHE A 156 21.66 -10.29 7.54
N TRP A 157 20.75 -9.63 8.28
CA TRP A 157 19.30 -9.76 8.11
C TRP A 157 18.81 -9.25 6.74
N PHE A 158 19.36 -8.11 6.29
CA PHE A 158 19.13 -7.59 4.95
C PHE A 158 19.67 -8.52 3.87
N SER A 159 20.78 -9.22 4.10
CA SER A 159 21.31 -10.20 3.14
C SER A 159 20.40 -11.42 2.99
N GLU A 160 19.77 -11.92 4.07
CA GLU A 160 18.88 -13.10 4.00
C GLU A 160 17.48 -12.75 3.44
N HIS A 161 17.01 -11.51 3.61
CA HIS A 161 15.67 -11.09 3.21
C HIS A 161 15.63 -10.04 2.11
N GLY A 162 16.79 -9.65 1.59
CA GLY A 162 16.97 -8.54 0.65
C GLY A 162 16.13 -8.68 -0.61
N ILE A 163 15.98 -9.89 -1.15
CA ILE A 163 15.15 -10.14 -2.33
C ILE A 163 13.67 -9.82 -2.04
N TYR A 164 13.13 -10.28 -0.90
CA TYR A 164 11.72 -10.01 -0.56
C TYR A 164 11.47 -8.54 -0.23
N LEU A 165 12.46 -7.86 0.36
CA LEU A 165 12.44 -6.43 0.60
C LEU A 165 12.47 -5.65 -0.71
N PHE A 166 13.31 -6.06 -1.66
CA PHE A 166 13.34 -5.50 -3.01
C PHE A 166 12.01 -5.72 -3.74
N LEU A 167 11.40 -6.91 -3.66
CA LEU A 167 10.08 -7.16 -4.23
C LEU A 167 9.00 -6.27 -3.60
N CYS A 168 9.06 -6.06 -2.28
CA CYS A 168 8.14 -5.15 -1.57
C CYS A 168 8.29 -3.71 -2.08
N PHE A 169 9.51 -3.23 -2.16
CA PHE A 169 9.84 -1.92 -2.70
C PHE A 169 9.36 -1.76 -4.16
N TRP A 170 9.70 -2.71 -5.03
CA TRP A 170 9.33 -2.71 -6.44
C TRP A 170 7.82 -2.73 -6.65
N THR A 171 7.12 -3.65 -6.00
CA THR A 171 5.65 -3.75 -6.12
C THR A 171 4.95 -2.49 -5.59
N SER A 172 5.49 -1.85 -4.54
CA SER A 172 4.95 -0.61 -3.99
C SER A 172 5.13 0.58 -4.94
N ILE A 173 6.27 0.68 -5.63
CA ILE A 173 6.47 1.64 -6.73
C ILE A 173 5.37 1.48 -7.78
N LEU A 174 5.11 0.25 -8.22
CA LEU A 174 4.17 -0.02 -9.30
C LEU A 174 2.72 0.26 -8.90
N ILE A 175 2.25 -0.32 -7.79
CA ILE A 175 0.82 -0.30 -7.44
C ILE A 175 0.37 0.97 -6.71
N ILE A 176 1.17 1.50 -5.78
CA ILE A 176 0.80 2.66 -4.96
C ILE A 176 1.34 3.94 -5.58
N GLY A 177 2.59 3.92 -6.05
CA GLY A 177 3.25 5.11 -6.60
C GLY A 177 2.77 5.48 -8.02
N ALA A 178 3.07 4.63 -8.99
CA ALA A 178 2.91 4.98 -10.40
C ALA A 178 1.49 4.76 -10.95
N THR A 179 0.83 3.67 -10.52
CA THR A 179 -0.45 3.25 -11.10
C THR A 179 -1.58 4.30 -10.97
N PRO A 180 -1.81 4.96 -9.83
CA PRO A 180 -2.90 5.94 -9.70
C PRO A 180 -2.80 7.10 -10.70
N SER A 181 -1.58 7.58 -10.99
CA SER A 181 -1.35 8.69 -11.92
C SER A 181 -1.57 8.29 -13.38
N ILE A 182 -1.29 7.04 -13.75
CA ILE A 182 -1.41 6.52 -15.12
C ILE A 182 -2.86 6.17 -15.49
N GLN A 183 -3.72 6.03 -14.46
CA GLN A 183 -5.08 5.51 -14.60
C GLN A 183 -5.94 6.33 -15.57
N SER A 184 -5.92 7.66 -15.47
CA SER A 184 -6.64 8.55 -16.39
C SER A 184 -6.09 8.43 -17.82
N PHE A 185 -4.78 8.52 -18.00
CA PHE A 185 -4.15 8.49 -19.33
C PHE A 185 -4.38 7.20 -20.11
N SER A 186 -4.46 6.06 -19.43
CA SER A 186 -4.64 4.76 -20.10
C SER A 186 -6.09 4.39 -20.38
N LEU A 187 -7.04 4.75 -19.51
CA LEU A 187 -8.44 4.32 -19.61
C LEU A 187 -9.33 5.33 -20.34
N TYR A 188 -9.06 6.62 -20.16
CA TYR A 188 -9.84 7.69 -20.76
C TYR A 188 -9.90 7.65 -22.31
N PRO A 189 -8.83 7.23 -23.02
CA PRO A 189 -8.88 7.09 -24.47
C PRO A 189 -9.93 6.11 -24.99
N TYR A 190 -10.25 5.05 -24.24
CA TYR A 190 -11.15 3.98 -24.69
C TYR A 190 -12.63 4.34 -24.55
N SER A 191 -13.02 4.94 -23.43
CA SER A 191 -14.34 5.52 -23.15
C SER A 191 -14.42 5.98 -21.69
N ILE A 192 -15.22 7.00 -21.40
CA ILE A 192 -15.54 7.40 -20.02
C ILE A 192 -16.25 6.29 -19.24
N GLU A 193 -17.11 5.52 -19.89
CA GLU A 193 -17.82 4.39 -19.26
C GLU A 193 -16.83 3.29 -18.83
N VAL A 194 -15.83 3.00 -19.68
CA VAL A 194 -14.78 2.01 -19.39
C VAL A 194 -13.92 2.48 -18.23
N TYR A 195 -13.60 3.78 -18.18
CA TYR A 195 -12.89 4.40 -17.06
C TYR A 195 -13.64 4.20 -15.74
N HIS A 196 -14.92 4.57 -15.66
CA HIS A 196 -15.69 4.43 -14.42
C HIS A 196 -15.82 2.97 -13.97
N HIS A 197 -16.24 2.06 -14.85
CA HIS A 197 -16.42 0.66 -14.48
C HIS A 197 -15.12 -0.01 -14.03
N THR A 198 -14.00 0.30 -14.69
CA THR A 198 -12.70 -0.29 -14.36
C THR A 198 -12.20 0.18 -13.01
N ILE A 199 -12.33 1.48 -12.70
CA ILE A 199 -11.88 2.03 -11.41
C ILE A 199 -12.67 1.41 -10.26
N ILE A 200 -13.98 1.31 -10.42
CA ILE A 200 -14.85 0.69 -9.41
C ILE A 200 -14.41 -0.76 -9.19
N ALA A 201 -14.20 -1.54 -10.25
CA ALA A 201 -13.73 -2.92 -10.15
C ALA A 201 -12.36 -3.03 -9.47
N CYS A 202 -11.43 -2.12 -9.74
CA CYS A 202 -10.11 -2.08 -9.11
C CYS A 202 -10.19 -1.85 -7.59
N GLN A 203 -11.19 -1.08 -7.10
CA GLN A 203 -11.36 -0.84 -5.66
C GLN A 203 -11.82 -2.09 -4.89
N PHE A 204 -12.51 -3.03 -5.55
CA PHE A 204 -12.85 -4.32 -4.96
C PHE A 204 -11.69 -5.33 -4.97
N ALA A 205 -10.67 -5.11 -5.81
CA ALA A 205 -9.54 -6.03 -5.94
C ALA A 205 -8.74 -6.14 -4.63
N TYR A 206 -8.44 -5.02 -3.96
CA TYR A 206 -7.62 -5.06 -2.74
C TYR A 206 -8.32 -5.82 -1.60
N PRO A 207 -9.58 -5.53 -1.23
CA PRO A 207 -10.28 -6.30 -0.19
C PRO A 207 -10.38 -7.79 -0.51
N LEU A 208 -10.64 -8.13 -1.78
CA LEU A 208 -10.73 -9.52 -2.24
C LEU A 208 -9.39 -10.25 -2.07
N MET A 209 -8.28 -9.62 -2.45
CA MET A 209 -6.95 -10.21 -2.31
C MET A 209 -6.49 -10.28 -0.85
N SER A 210 -6.84 -9.29 -0.02
CA SER A 210 -6.61 -9.33 1.43
C SER A 210 -7.34 -10.50 2.08
N PHE A 211 -8.60 -10.75 1.71
CA PHE A 211 -9.34 -11.93 2.15
C PHE A 211 -8.71 -13.23 1.66
N LEU A 212 -8.32 -13.29 0.38
CA LEU A 212 -7.65 -14.46 -0.19
C LEU A 212 -6.31 -14.76 0.50
N GLY A 213 -5.58 -13.73 0.93
CA GLY A 213 -4.34 -13.88 1.70
C GLY A 213 -4.54 -14.45 3.10
N VAL A 214 -5.76 -14.41 3.65
CA VAL A 214 -6.11 -15.15 4.88
C VAL A 214 -6.23 -16.64 4.59
N LEU A 215 -6.86 -17.00 3.47
CA LEU A 215 -7.06 -18.39 3.05
C LEU A 215 -5.76 -19.04 2.56
N VAL A 216 -4.92 -18.26 1.89
CA VAL A 216 -3.63 -18.70 1.34
C VAL A 216 -2.50 -17.85 1.95
N PRO A 217 -2.11 -18.14 3.21
CA PRO A 217 -1.21 -17.26 3.95
C PRO A 217 0.27 -17.44 3.59
N SER A 218 0.62 -18.43 2.77
CA SER A 218 1.97 -18.57 2.21
C SER A 218 1.97 -19.33 0.89
N LEU A 219 2.79 -18.84 -0.05
CA LEU A 219 3.12 -19.55 -1.28
C LEU A 219 4.61 -19.88 -1.33
N ARG A 220 4.94 -20.90 -2.13
CA ARG A 220 6.34 -21.22 -2.46
C ARG A 220 6.99 -20.02 -3.17
N SER A 221 8.24 -19.72 -2.86
CA SER A 221 8.98 -18.56 -3.40
C SER A 221 8.91 -18.43 -4.92
N ARG A 222 8.95 -19.55 -5.66
CA ARG A 222 8.81 -19.60 -7.12
C ARG A 222 7.55 -18.89 -7.62
N HIS A 223 6.41 -19.08 -6.96
CA HIS A 223 5.15 -18.45 -7.36
C HIS A 223 5.17 -16.94 -7.13
N ILE A 224 5.81 -16.46 -6.05
CA ILE A 224 5.93 -15.02 -5.77
C ILE A 224 6.78 -14.34 -6.87
N TYR A 225 7.87 -14.98 -7.31
CA TYR A 225 8.67 -14.47 -8.43
C TYR A 225 7.88 -14.44 -9.74
N ILE A 226 7.18 -15.53 -10.08
CA ILE A 226 6.35 -15.61 -11.29
C ILE A 226 5.25 -14.54 -11.26
N LEU A 227 4.53 -14.40 -10.14
CA LEU A 227 3.51 -13.38 -9.97
C LEU A 227 4.08 -11.96 -10.10
N THR A 228 5.30 -11.72 -9.60
CA THR A 228 5.93 -10.39 -9.73
C THR A 228 6.29 -10.08 -11.17
N VAL A 229 6.79 -11.05 -11.94
CA VAL A 229 7.06 -10.89 -13.38
C VAL A 229 5.76 -10.61 -14.13
N ILE A 230 4.69 -11.37 -13.84
CA ILE A 230 3.36 -11.16 -14.43
C ILE A 230 2.82 -9.76 -14.08
N GLY A 231 2.87 -9.36 -12.81
CA GLY A 231 2.40 -8.05 -12.35
C GLY A 231 3.18 -6.89 -13.00
N THR A 232 4.50 -7.06 -13.16
CA THR A 232 5.35 -6.08 -13.84
C THR A 232 5.04 -6.00 -15.34
N GLY A 233 4.79 -7.14 -15.99
CA GLY A 233 4.38 -7.19 -17.40
C GLY A 233 3.02 -6.53 -17.63
N LEU A 234 2.04 -6.77 -16.76
CA LEU A 234 0.73 -6.11 -16.79
C LEU A 234 0.87 -4.60 -16.56
N PHE A 235 1.72 -4.18 -15.63
CA PHE A 235 2.02 -2.76 -15.44
C PHE A 235 2.61 -2.14 -16.71
N ALA A 236 3.62 -2.78 -17.32
CA ALA A 236 4.26 -2.31 -18.54
C ALA A 236 3.25 -2.15 -19.70
N TYR A 237 2.32 -3.10 -19.87
CA TYR A 237 1.23 -2.97 -20.83
C TYR A 237 0.37 -1.73 -20.55
N THR A 238 -0.10 -1.54 -19.31
CA THR A 238 -0.93 -0.37 -18.96
C THR A 238 -0.17 0.96 -19.07
N PHE A 239 1.14 0.95 -18.79
CA PHE A 239 2.03 2.10 -18.95
C PHE A 239 2.20 2.46 -20.43
N MET A 240 2.42 1.47 -21.28
CA MET A 240 2.52 1.67 -22.73
C MET A 240 1.21 2.19 -23.32
N ALA A 241 0.07 1.68 -22.86
CA ALA A 241 -1.24 2.21 -23.25
C ALA A 241 -1.40 3.69 -22.88
N ALA A 242 -0.94 4.11 -21.70
CA ALA A 242 -0.94 5.52 -21.32
C ALA A 242 0.02 6.36 -22.16
N LYS A 243 1.24 5.87 -22.43
CA LYS A 243 2.23 6.58 -23.26
C LYS A 243 1.72 6.83 -24.68
N LEU A 244 0.95 5.90 -25.23
CA LEU A 244 0.36 6.01 -26.57
C LEU A 244 -0.94 6.84 -26.59
N SER A 245 -1.42 7.33 -25.44
CA SER A 245 -2.56 8.26 -25.39
C SER A 245 -2.26 9.53 -26.20
N PRO A 246 -3.17 9.99 -27.10
CA PRO A 246 -4.59 9.62 -27.23
C PRO A 246 -4.91 8.44 -28.18
N CYS A 247 -3.94 7.95 -28.97
CA CYS A 247 -4.11 6.87 -29.95
C CYS A 247 -3.57 5.54 -29.42
N SER A 248 -4.12 5.09 -28.29
CA SER A 248 -3.76 3.81 -27.69
C SER A 248 -4.13 2.64 -28.63
N PRO A 249 -3.43 1.50 -28.56
CA PRO A 249 -3.72 0.38 -29.45
C PRO A 249 -5.15 -0.15 -29.22
N LEU A 250 -5.87 -0.41 -30.31
CA LEU A 250 -7.25 -0.93 -30.31
C LEU A 250 -8.29 -0.01 -29.65
N VAL A 251 -8.09 1.31 -29.62
CA VAL A 251 -9.07 2.26 -29.02
C VAL A 251 -10.47 2.15 -29.63
N ASP A 252 -10.58 1.96 -30.94
CA ASP A 252 -11.88 1.94 -31.63
C ASP A 252 -12.61 0.58 -31.55
N GLN A 253 -11.92 -0.48 -31.12
CA GLN A 253 -12.49 -1.82 -31.06
C GLN A 253 -13.03 -2.13 -29.66
N PHE A 254 -14.19 -2.82 -29.61
CA PHE A 254 -14.74 -3.33 -28.35
C PHE A 254 -13.76 -4.25 -27.61
N THR A 255 -12.98 -5.04 -28.35
CA THR A 255 -11.91 -5.90 -27.83
C THR A 255 -10.87 -5.11 -27.03
N GLY A 256 -10.47 -3.92 -27.50
CA GLY A 256 -9.51 -3.07 -26.79
C GLY A 256 -10.04 -2.58 -25.45
N ARG A 257 -11.33 -2.20 -25.40
CA ARG A 257 -12.03 -1.76 -24.17
C ARG A 257 -12.06 -2.87 -23.11
N LEU A 258 -12.36 -4.11 -23.51
CA LEU A 258 -12.35 -5.25 -22.60
C LEU A 258 -10.93 -5.60 -22.14
N LEU A 259 -9.97 -5.61 -23.07
CA LEU A 259 -8.59 -5.99 -22.78
C LEU A 259 -7.93 -5.02 -21.78
N ILE A 260 -8.10 -3.70 -21.97
CA ILE A 260 -7.54 -2.71 -21.05
C ILE A 260 -8.19 -2.82 -19.66
N SER A 261 -9.52 -2.95 -19.58
CA SER A 261 -10.24 -3.09 -18.32
C SER A 261 -9.81 -4.34 -17.54
N PHE A 262 -9.76 -5.48 -18.23
CA PHE A 262 -9.30 -6.74 -17.64
C PHE A 262 -7.85 -6.66 -17.16
N SER A 263 -6.96 -6.06 -17.96
CA SER A 263 -5.55 -5.89 -17.59
C SER A 263 -5.38 -5.02 -16.34
N TRP A 264 -6.18 -3.97 -16.19
CA TRP A 264 -6.19 -3.12 -15.01
C TRP A 264 -6.62 -3.88 -13.76
N VAL A 265 -7.75 -4.58 -13.81
CA VAL A 265 -8.26 -5.36 -12.68
C VAL A 265 -7.29 -6.49 -12.33
N LEU A 266 -6.79 -7.23 -13.32
CA LEU A 266 -5.84 -8.32 -13.10
C LEU A 266 -4.52 -7.83 -12.48
N LYS A 267 -3.99 -6.69 -12.95
CA LYS A 267 -2.80 -6.04 -12.37
C LYS A 267 -3.00 -5.74 -10.89
N TYR A 268 -4.13 -5.14 -10.53
CA TYR A 268 -4.48 -4.82 -9.14
C TYR A 268 -4.55 -6.11 -8.30
N CYS A 269 -5.27 -7.13 -8.77
CA CYS A 269 -5.36 -8.41 -8.08
C CYS A 269 -3.98 -9.03 -7.84
N VAL A 270 -3.14 -9.12 -8.87
CA VAL A 270 -1.80 -9.73 -8.76
C VAL A 270 -0.90 -8.94 -7.80
N LEU A 271 -0.79 -7.62 -7.96
CA LEU A 271 0.13 -6.80 -7.16
C LEU A 271 -0.31 -6.69 -5.70
N TYR A 272 -1.60 -6.56 -5.41
CA TYR A 272 -2.10 -6.58 -4.03
C TYR A 272 -1.96 -7.96 -3.38
N PHE A 273 -2.17 -9.04 -4.12
CA PHE A 273 -1.94 -10.38 -3.60
C PHE A 273 -0.48 -10.61 -3.20
N ILE A 274 0.48 -10.15 -4.02
CA ILE A 274 1.91 -10.18 -3.67
C ILE A 274 2.17 -9.38 -2.40
N ARG A 275 1.63 -8.15 -2.28
CA ARG A 275 1.79 -7.30 -1.09
C ARG A 275 1.33 -8.01 0.20
N VAL A 276 0.16 -8.65 0.16
CA VAL A 276 -0.37 -9.41 1.31
C VAL A 276 0.51 -10.62 1.65
N LEU A 277 0.98 -11.36 0.65
CA LEU A 277 1.90 -12.49 0.84
C LEU A 277 3.25 -12.05 1.44
N LEU A 278 3.78 -10.90 1.01
CA LEU A 278 5.00 -10.32 1.57
C LEU A 278 4.80 -9.91 3.03
N GLY A 279 3.69 -9.24 3.35
CA GLY A 279 3.34 -8.91 4.73
C GLY A 279 3.25 -10.14 5.63
N ASN A 280 2.61 -11.21 5.15
CA ASN A 280 2.52 -12.50 5.85
C ASN A 280 3.89 -13.18 6.03
N TYR A 281 4.78 -13.10 5.03
CA TYR A 281 6.14 -13.62 5.10
C TYR A 281 6.97 -12.92 6.18
N PHE A 282 7.03 -11.58 6.16
CA PHE A 282 7.80 -10.80 7.13
C PHE A 282 7.29 -10.97 8.55
N ARG A 283 5.96 -11.08 8.71
CA ARG A 283 5.36 -11.40 10.00
C ARG A 283 5.86 -12.73 10.55
N ARG A 284 5.87 -13.80 9.75
CA ARG A 284 6.24 -15.16 10.20
C ARG A 284 7.72 -15.32 10.51
N LYS A 285 8.60 -14.74 9.69
CA LYS A 285 10.05 -14.91 9.85
C LYS A 285 10.68 -13.92 10.83
N SER A 286 10.22 -12.67 10.86
CA SER A 286 10.95 -11.58 11.52
C SER A 286 10.09 -10.76 12.50
N GLY A 287 8.81 -11.10 12.66
CA GLY A 287 7.89 -10.44 13.59
C GLY A 287 7.91 -8.93 13.45
N HIS A 288 8.10 -8.23 14.56
CA HIS A 288 8.12 -6.77 14.66
C HIS A 288 9.10 -6.08 13.71
N ARG A 289 10.37 -6.50 13.67
CA ARG A 289 11.42 -5.82 12.88
C ARG A 289 11.17 -5.93 11.38
N GLY A 290 10.79 -7.11 10.89
CA GLY A 290 10.50 -7.28 9.46
C GLY A 290 9.26 -6.52 9.01
N LEU A 291 8.27 -6.42 9.88
CA LEU A 291 7.03 -5.71 9.57
C LEU A 291 7.22 -4.18 9.56
N PHE A 292 8.10 -3.65 10.42
CA PHE A 292 8.54 -2.25 10.35
C PHE A 292 9.22 -1.96 9.01
N TRP A 293 10.22 -2.75 8.61
CA TRP A 293 10.93 -2.55 7.34
C TRP A 293 10.04 -2.74 6.10
N PHE A 294 9.08 -3.67 6.15
CA PHE A 294 8.05 -3.80 5.11
C PHE A 294 7.21 -2.53 4.97
N GLY A 295 6.80 -1.93 6.10
CA GLY A 295 6.09 -0.65 6.10
C GLY A 295 6.95 0.50 5.55
N VAL A 296 8.19 0.62 6.01
CA VAL A 296 9.14 1.65 5.56
C VAL A 296 9.39 1.54 4.05
N LEU A 297 9.72 0.35 3.54
CA LEU A 297 9.99 0.16 2.11
C LEU A 297 8.75 0.33 1.24
N THR A 298 7.56 0.03 1.75
CA THR A 298 6.32 0.37 1.08
C THR A 298 6.21 1.87 0.84
N GLN A 299 6.45 2.69 1.88
CA GLN A 299 6.30 4.14 1.78
C GLN A 299 7.41 4.81 0.97
N ILE A 300 8.65 4.32 1.09
CA ILE A 300 9.75 4.79 0.23
C ILE A 300 9.46 4.43 -1.22
N GLY A 301 8.96 3.22 -1.49
CA GLY A 301 8.59 2.78 -2.82
C GLY A 301 7.45 3.60 -3.42
N SER A 302 6.38 3.87 -2.67
CA SER A 302 5.26 4.69 -3.14
C SER A 302 5.71 6.13 -3.43
N LEU A 303 6.55 6.72 -2.55
CA LEU A 303 7.12 8.06 -2.75
C LEU A 303 7.97 8.12 -4.02
N ILE A 304 8.91 7.19 -4.19
CA ILE A 304 9.77 7.16 -5.37
C ILE A 304 8.95 6.95 -6.64
N GLY A 305 7.97 6.04 -6.62
CA GLY A 305 7.08 5.82 -7.76
C GLY A 305 6.26 7.06 -8.11
N ALA A 306 5.73 7.77 -7.12
CA ALA A 306 4.98 9.00 -7.29
C ALA A 306 5.85 10.13 -7.85
N VAL A 307 7.08 10.32 -7.34
CA VAL A 307 8.03 11.31 -7.85
C VAL A 307 8.40 10.99 -9.30
N VAL A 308 8.74 9.73 -9.61
CA VAL A 308 9.11 9.32 -10.97
C VAL A 308 7.98 9.56 -11.96
N ILE A 309 6.75 9.15 -11.62
CA ILE A 309 5.62 9.34 -12.53
C ILE A 309 5.20 10.81 -12.65
N TYR A 310 5.34 11.60 -11.59
CA TYR A 310 5.12 13.04 -11.62
C TYR A 310 6.11 13.73 -12.57
N LEU A 311 7.42 13.43 -12.46
CA LEU A 311 8.43 13.96 -13.38
C LEU A 311 8.15 13.57 -14.84
N LEU A 312 7.72 12.33 -15.07
CA LEU A 312 7.33 11.86 -16.41
C LEU A 312 6.11 12.59 -16.98
N THR A 313 5.15 12.94 -16.13
CA THR A 313 3.89 13.56 -16.55
C THR A 313 4.03 15.07 -16.73
N ASP A 314 4.59 15.76 -15.73
CA ASP A 314 4.59 17.21 -15.63
C ASP A 314 5.80 17.86 -16.32
N HIS A 315 7.00 17.29 -16.18
CA HIS A 315 8.21 17.87 -16.78
C HIS A 315 8.52 17.31 -18.17
N LEU A 316 8.40 15.98 -18.35
CA LEU A 316 8.70 15.34 -19.63
C LEU A 316 7.52 15.36 -20.61
N HIS A 317 6.33 15.78 -20.15
CA HIS A 317 5.08 15.78 -20.93
C HIS A 317 4.86 14.47 -21.71
N LEU A 318 5.27 13.35 -21.12
CA LEU A 318 5.29 12.04 -21.77
C LEU A 318 3.87 11.50 -22.00
N PHE A 319 2.92 11.95 -21.19
CA PHE A 319 1.51 11.59 -21.29
C PHE A 319 0.70 12.76 -21.82
N ARG A 320 -0.09 12.52 -22.86
CA ARG A 320 -1.03 13.49 -23.39
C ARG A 320 -2.44 13.10 -22.96
N GLU A 321 -3.07 13.96 -22.18
CA GLU A 321 -4.45 13.75 -21.76
C GLU A 321 -5.41 13.92 -22.96
N ARG A 322 -6.32 12.96 -23.14
CA ARG A 322 -7.34 13.05 -24.18
C ARG A 322 -8.46 13.96 -23.69
N LYS A 323 -8.62 15.12 -24.31
CA LYS A 323 -9.74 16.03 -23.97
C LYS A 323 -11.09 15.39 -24.28
N ILE A 324 -12.02 15.54 -23.34
CA ILE A 324 -13.41 15.08 -23.46
C ILE A 324 -14.10 15.82 -24.62
N CYS A 325 -14.99 15.15 -25.34
CA CYS A 325 -15.80 15.73 -26.43
C CYS A 325 -15.06 16.23 -27.67
N VAL A 326 -13.76 15.94 -27.83
CA VAL A 326 -12.97 16.25 -29.04
C VAL A 326 -12.76 14.98 -29.85
N SER A 327 -13.09 15.00 -31.15
CA SER A 327 -12.78 13.90 -32.07
C SER A 327 -11.30 13.93 -32.44
N TYR A 328 -10.60 12.83 -32.17
CA TYR A 328 -9.23 12.62 -32.61
C TYR A 328 -9.24 11.59 -33.74
N SER A 329 -8.62 11.91 -34.87
CA SER A 329 -8.33 10.93 -35.91
C SER A 329 -7.02 10.25 -35.56
N CYS A 330 -7.16 9.03 -35.05
CA CYS A 330 -6.14 7.99 -35.06
C CYS A 330 -6.48 7.07 -36.26
#